data_AF-F7IFU9-F1
#
_entry.id   AF-F7IFU9-F1
#
_cell.length_a   1.000
_cell.length_b   1.000
_cell.length_c   1.000
_cell.angle_alpha   90.00
_cell.angle_beta   90.00
_cell.angle_gamma   90.00
#
_symmetry.space_group_name_H-M   'P 1'
#
loop_
_entity.id
_entity.type
_entity.pdbx_description
1 polymer ?
#
loop_
_entity_poly.entity_id
_entity_poly.type
_entity_poly.pdbx_seq_one_letter_code
_entity_poly.pdbx_strand_id
1 'polypeptide(L)'
;MMPKHCSLGFLISFLLTGVAGTQPAHESLKPQRVRFQSRNFHNILQWQPGRALAGNSTVYFVQYKVYGQRQWKNKEDCWGIQELFCDLTNETSDIQEPYYGRVKAASAGSYSDWSLTPRFTPWWEREKGLR
;
A
#
# COMPACT_ATOMS: atom_id res chain seq x y z
N MET A 1 -57.59 7.22 -45.67
CA MET A 1 -56.61 6.18 -45.30
C MET A 1 -55.27 6.86 -45.09
N MET A 2 -54.67 6.69 -43.91
CA MET A 2 -53.32 7.17 -43.53
C MET A 2 -52.28 6.81 -44.60
N PRO A 3 -51.19 7.61 -44.81
CA PRO A 3 -50.24 7.93 -43.73
C PRO A 3 -49.62 9.34 -43.80
N LYS A 4 -48.91 9.73 -42.73
CA LYS A 4 -47.61 10.43 -42.81
C LYS A 4 -46.99 10.55 -41.42
N HIS A 5 -45.80 9.97 -41.28
CA HIS A 5 -44.90 10.13 -40.14
C HIS A 5 -44.43 11.58 -40.04
N CYS A 6 -44.39 12.13 -38.82
CA CYS A 6 -43.53 13.23 -38.43
C CYS A 6 -43.60 13.42 -36.91
N SER A 7 -42.53 13.13 -36.18
CA SER A 7 -42.16 13.70 -34.86
C SER A 7 -40.79 13.14 -34.49
N LEU A 8 -39.72 13.79 -34.94
CA LEU A 8 -38.89 14.72 -34.17
C LEU A 8 -37.99 13.98 -33.16
N GLY A 9 -36.73 13.81 -33.56
CA GLY A 9 -35.72 13.07 -32.84
C GLY A 9 -35.33 13.71 -31.50
N PHE A 10 -35.18 12.87 -30.48
CA PHE A 10 -34.68 13.27 -29.18
C PHE A 10 -33.18 12.94 -29.14
N LEU A 11 -32.33 13.93 -29.39
CA LEU A 11 -30.89 13.83 -29.14
C LEU A 11 -30.69 13.98 -27.62
N ILE A 12 -30.53 12.87 -26.92
CA ILE A 12 -30.09 12.87 -25.53
C ILE A 12 -28.61 13.22 -25.53
N SER A 13 -28.31 14.49 -25.32
CA SER A 13 -26.96 14.94 -24.97
C SER A 13 -26.61 14.39 -23.58
N PHE A 14 -25.88 13.28 -23.54
CA PHE A 14 -25.21 12.81 -22.33
C PHE A 14 -24.14 13.84 -21.96
N LEU A 15 -24.48 14.74 -21.04
CA LEU A 15 -23.49 15.58 -20.37
C LEU A 15 -22.58 14.65 -19.56
N LEU A 16 -21.38 14.42 -20.09
CA LEU A 16 -20.28 13.83 -19.34
C LEU A 16 -19.90 14.83 -18.23
N THR A 17 -20.61 14.75 -17.11
CA THR A 17 -20.12 15.30 -15.86
C THR A 17 -18.90 14.49 -15.49
N GLY A 18 -17.73 15.00 -15.86
CA GLY A 18 -16.46 14.53 -15.34
C GLY A 18 -16.47 14.76 -13.84
N VAL A 19 -16.93 13.76 -13.09
CA VAL A 19 -16.66 13.69 -11.66
C VAL A 19 -15.16 13.51 -11.56
N ALA A 20 -14.44 14.62 -11.40
CA ALA A 20 -13.10 14.62 -10.85
C ALA A 20 -13.26 14.09 -9.42
N GLY A 21 -13.25 12.77 -9.28
CA GLY A 21 -13.32 12.11 -7.99
C GLY A 21 -12.15 12.61 -7.18
N THR A 22 -12.42 13.50 -6.23
CA THR A 22 -11.47 13.88 -5.21
C THR A 22 -11.26 12.61 -4.40
N GLN A 23 -10.24 11.81 -4.74
CA GLN A 23 -9.91 10.65 -3.93
C GLN A 23 -9.70 11.16 -2.50
N PRO A 24 -10.36 10.55 -1.49
CA PRO A 24 -10.15 10.94 -0.11
C PRO A 24 -8.65 11.00 0.17
N ALA A 25 -8.18 12.09 0.80
CA ALA A 25 -6.75 12.34 1.00
C ALA A 25 -6.00 11.14 1.61
N HIS A 26 -6.71 10.37 2.45
CA HIS A 26 -6.24 9.14 3.09
C HIS A 26 -5.87 8.02 2.09
N GLU A 27 -6.62 7.83 1.00
CA GLU A 27 -6.28 6.84 -0.05
C GLU A 27 -5.09 7.31 -0.88
N SER A 28 -4.96 8.62 -1.09
CA SER A 28 -3.85 9.18 -1.84
C SER A 28 -2.51 9.09 -1.08
N LEU A 29 -2.54 9.09 0.25
CA LEU A 29 -1.35 8.92 1.11
C LEU A 29 -0.89 7.47 1.27
N LYS A 30 -1.73 6.50 0.90
CA LYS A 30 -1.51 5.07 1.14
C LYS A 30 -0.22 4.57 0.47
N PRO A 31 0.74 4.01 1.24
CA PRO A 31 1.99 3.49 0.68
C PRO A 31 1.75 2.43 -0.40
N GLN A 32 2.59 2.44 -1.42
CA GLN A 32 2.46 1.54 -2.57
C GLN A 32 3.58 0.52 -2.64
N ARG A 33 3.37 -0.57 -3.38
CA ARG A 33 4.38 -1.61 -3.66
C ARG A 33 5.12 -2.09 -2.41
N VAL A 34 4.38 -2.25 -1.31
CA VAL A 34 4.93 -2.70 -0.02
C VAL A 34 5.35 -4.17 -0.14
N ARG A 35 6.65 -4.44 0.04
CA ARG A 35 7.23 -5.78 -0.11
C ARG A 35 8.47 -5.95 0.73
N PHE A 36 8.76 -7.18 1.12
CA PHE A 36 10.06 -7.54 1.67
C PHE A 36 11.10 -7.68 0.54
N GLN A 37 12.33 -7.28 0.84
CA GLN A 37 13.54 -7.65 0.13
C GLN A 37 14.44 -8.40 1.10
N SER A 38 14.88 -9.59 0.70
CA SER A 38 15.71 -10.44 1.54
C SER A 38 17.01 -10.77 0.83
N ARG A 39 18.13 -10.61 1.52
CA ARG A 39 19.45 -11.06 1.07
C ARG A 39 20.21 -11.65 2.25
N ASN A 40 20.58 -12.93 2.19
CA ASN A 40 21.25 -13.63 3.29
C ASN A 40 20.52 -13.46 4.64
N PHE A 41 19.19 -13.58 4.64
CA PHE A 41 18.31 -13.38 5.80
C PHE A 41 18.30 -11.97 6.39
N HIS A 42 18.96 -11.00 5.77
CA HIS A 42 18.73 -9.60 6.02
C HIS A 42 17.44 -9.19 5.33
N ASN A 43 16.40 -8.89 6.13
CA ASN A 43 15.02 -8.80 5.68
C ASN A 43 14.51 -7.36 5.84
N ILE A 44 14.50 -6.62 4.73
CA ILE A 44 14.11 -5.22 4.70
C ILE A 44 12.71 -5.08 4.10
N LEU A 45 11.80 -4.46 4.85
CA LEU A 45 10.50 -4.04 4.32
C LEU A 45 10.70 -2.73 3.54
N GLN A 46 10.25 -2.68 2.28
CA GLN A 46 10.34 -1.49 1.43
C GLN A 46 9.00 -1.12 0.81
N TRP A 47 8.79 0.17 0.55
CA TRP A 47 7.60 0.69 -0.10
C TRP A 47 7.90 1.90 -0.98
N GLN A 48 6.90 2.30 -1.75
CA GLN A 48 6.85 3.59 -2.45
C GLN A 48 5.88 4.53 -1.74
N PRO A 49 6.07 5.85 -1.84
CA PRO A 49 5.11 6.83 -1.33
C PRO A 49 3.71 6.63 -1.94
N GLY A 50 2.71 7.26 -1.31
CA GLY A 50 1.39 7.42 -1.90
C GLY A 50 1.41 8.30 -3.17
N ARG A 51 0.24 8.43 -3.82
CA ARG A 51 0.09 9.25 -5.04
C ARG A 51 0.03 10.74 -4.77
N ALA A 52 -0.36 11.13 -3.55
CA ALA A 52 -0.30 12.52 -3.15
C ALA A 52 1.16 13.01 -3.25
N LEU A 53 1.35 14.28 -3.57
CA LEU A 53 2.65 14.95 -3.39
C LEU A 53 2.97 14.95 -1.90
N ALA A 54 3.52 13.83 -1.44
CA ALA A 54 4.06 13.64 -0.13
C ALA A 54 5.35 14.47 -0.07
N GLY A 55 5.22 15.75 0.30
CA GLY A 55 6.39 16.57 0.61
C GLY A 55 7.21 15.96 1.76
N ASN A 56 8.33 16.60 2.08
CA ASN A 56 9.31 16.17 3.10
C ASN A 56 8.76 16.04 4.54
N SER A 57 7.45 16.19 4.74
CA SER A 57 6.75 16.09 6.02
C SER A 57 6.01 14.76 6.20
N THR A 58 6.06 13.85 5.24
CA THR A 58 5.40 12.54 5.36
C THR A 58 6.25 11.60 6.20
N VAL A 59 5.63 10.96 7.19
CA VAL A 59 6.27 9.94 8.03
C VAL A 59 5.54 8.60 7.92
N TYR A 60 6.26 7.53 8.23
CA TYR A 60 5.81 6.15 8.08
C TYR A 60 5.88 5.40 9.40
N PHE A 61 4.93 4.48 9.57
CA PHE A 61 4.83 3.63 10.74
C PHE A 61 4.75 2.18 10.29
N VAL A 62 5.62 1.33 10.84
CA VAL A 62 5.70 -0.08 10.45
C VAL A 62 5.20 -1.00 11.55
N GLN A 63 4.44 -2.00 11.13
CA GLN A 63 4.07 -3.13 11.97
C GLN A 63 4.37 -4.46 11.27
N TYR A 64 4.55 -5.50 12.06
CA TYR A 64 4.78 -6.85 11.58
C TYR A 64 4.02 -7.87 12.44
N LYS A 65 3.86 -9.08 11.91
CA LYS A 65 3.41 -10.25 12.66
C LYS A 65 3.83 -11.54 12.01
N VAL A 66 3.89 -12.61 12.81
CA VAL A 66 3.98 -13.98 12.33
C VAL A 66 2.62 -14.42 11.79
N TYR A 67 2.62 -15.25 10.75
CA TYR A 67 1.42 -15.86 10.20
C TYR A 67 0.66 -16.64 11.28
N GLY A 68 -0.67 -16.63 11.21
CA GLY A 68 -1.52 -17.23 12.25
C GLY A 68 -1.68 -16.37 13.52
N GLN A 69 -0.78 -15.43 13.81
CA GLN A 69 -0.96 -14.50 14.92
C GLN A 69 -2.02 -13.44 14.61
N ARG A 70 -2.82 -13.12 15.64
CA ARG A 70 -3.89 -12.10 15.56
C ARG A 70 -3.35 -10.69 15.74
N GLN A 71 -2.42 -10.52 16.68
CA GLN A 71 -1.92 -9.21 17.07
C GLN A 71 -0.80 -8.73 16.14
N TRP A 72 -0.81 -7.44 15.88
CA TRP A 72 0.26 -6.74 15.18
C TRP A 72 1.23 -6.15 16.20
N LYS A 73 2.53 -6.22 15.90
CA LYS A 73 3.58 -5.60 16.71
C LYS A 73 4.12 -4.36 16.00
N ASN A 74 4.35 -3.30 16.76
CA ASN A 74 5.04 -2.12 16.27
C ASN A 74 6.53 -2.41 16.10
N LYS A 75 7.13 -1.86 15.05
CA LYS A 75 8.58 -1.74 14.96
C LYS A 75 8.94 -0.33 15.43
N GLU A 76 9.34 -0.21 16.68
CA GLU A 76 9.57 1.09 17.35
C GLU A 76 10.63 1.93 16.62
N ASP A 77 11.71 1.30 16.13
CA ASP A 77 12.75 1.99 15.35
C ASP A 77 12.23 2.58 14.01
N CYS A 78 11.08 2.10 13.54
CA CYS A 78 10.42 2.53 12.31
C CYS A 78 9.06 3.19 12.59
N TRP A 79 8.91 3.81 13.76
CA TRP A 79 7.67 4.46 14.18
C TRP A 79 7.75 5.98 14.01
N GLY A 80 7.43 6.47 12.82
CA GLY A 80 7.48 7.89 12.47
C GLY A 80 8.72 8.29 11.65
N ILE A 81 9.23 7.38 10.83
CA ILE A 81 10.42 7.57 10.00
C ILE A 81 10.08 8.21 8.65
N GLN A 82 11.03 8.86 8.00
CA GLN A 82 10.83 9.44 6.65
C GLN A 82 11.33 8.52 5.53
N GLU A 83 12.16 7.56 5.91
CA GLU A 83 12.71 6.53 5.06
C GLU A 83 11.59 5.66 4.47
N LEU A 84 11.85 5.14 3.27
CA LEU A 84 10.94 4.27 2.54
C LEU A 84 11.23 2.78 2.75
N PHE A 85 11.96 2.48 3.83
CA PHE A 85 12.33 1.15 4.21
C PHE A 85 12.40 1.00 5.73
N CYS A 86 12.34 -0.24 6.20
CA CYS A 86 12.50 -0.59 7.59
C CYS A 86 13.17 -1.97 7.71
N ASP A 87 14.19 -2.07 8.56
CA ASP A 87 14.83 -3.34 8.87
C ASP A 87 13.96 -4.16 9.84
N LEU A 88 13.56 -5.36 9.40
CA LEU A 88 12.80 -6.32 10.19
C LEU A 88 13.57 -7.64 10.37
N THR A 89 14.90 -7.63 10.21
CA THR A 89 15.76 -8.81 10.26
C THR A 89 15.62 -9.56 11.59
N ASN A 90 15.66 -8.84 12.72
CA ASN A 90 15.56 -9.45 14.05
C ASN A 90 14.14 -9.99 14.30
N GLU A 91 13.15 -9.26 13.82
CA GLU A 91 11.72 -9.56 13.92
C GLU A 91 11.32 -10.77 13.06
N THR A 92 12.14 -11.12 12.07
CA THR A 92 11.94 -12.24 11.14
C THR A 92 13.07 -13.26 11.22
N SER A 93 13.69 -13.39 12.40
CA SER A 93 14.84 -14.26 12.65
C SER A 93 14.55 -15.76 12.58
N ASP A 94 13.31 -16.18 12.86
CA ASP A 94 12.89 -17.55 12.55
C ASP A 94 12.59 -17.64 11.05
N ILE A 95 13.54 -18.22 10.31
CA ILE A 95 13.56 -18.22 8.84
C ILE A 95 12.50 -19.13 8.22
N GLN A 96 11.93 -20.08 8.97
CA GLN A 96 10.93 -21.03 8.47
C GLN A 96 9.51 -20.47 8.63
N GLU A 97 9.32 -19.56 9.57
CA GLU A 97 8.03 -18.93 9.82
C GLU A 97 7.63 -17.98 8.68
N PRO A 98 6.34 -17.96 8.28
CA PRO A 98 5.83 -16.92 7.40
C PRO A 98 5.45 -15.67 8.19
N TYR A 99 5.64 -14.50 7.59
CA TYR A 99 5.39 -13.19 8.18
C TYR A 99 4.55 -12.32 7.25
N TYR A 100 3.94 -11.30 7.86
CA TYR A 100 3.40 -10.14 7.17
C TYR A 100 3.99 -8.87 7.75
N GLY A 101 4.26 -7.91 6.88
CA GLY A 101 4.57 -6.53 7.24
C GLY A 101 3.44 -5.62 6.78
N ARG A 102 3.25 -4.50 7.47
CA ARG A 102 2.37 -3.43 6.98
C ARG A 102 2.94 -2.07 7.33
N VAL A 103 2.66 -1.09 6.48
CA VAL A 103 3.08 0.29 6.66
C VAL A 103 1.90 1.22 6.42
N LYS A 104 1.81 2.30 7.19
CA LYS A 104 0.91 3.42 6.91
C LYS A 104 1.73 4.71 6.88
N ALA A 105 1.21 5.71 6.16
CA ALA A 105 1.76 7.05 6.13
C ALA A 105 0.96 7.98 7.05
N ALA A 106 1.60 9.06 7.50
CA ALA A 106 0.92 10.23 8.02
C ALA A 106 1.52 11.51 7.44
N SER A 107 0.66 12.49 7.15
CA SER A 107 1.05 13.82 6.69
C SER A 107 -0.01 14.84 7.08
N ALA A 108 0.41 16.02 7.55
CA ALA A 108 -0.46 17.12 7.97
C ALA A 108 -1.62 16.68 8.90
N GLY A 109 -1.33 15.81 9.88
CA GLY A 109 -2.32 15.30 10.84
C GLY A 109 -3.28 14.24 10.30
N SER A 110 -3.20 13.88 9.02
CA SER A 110 -3.97 12.81 8.40
C SER A 110 -3.15 11.54 8.30
N TYR A 111 -3.78 10.39 8.52
CA TYR A 111 -3.19 9.06 8.34
C TYR A 111 -3.73 8.42 7.07
N SER A 112 -2.94 7.53 6.47
CA SER A 112 -3.45 6.59 5.47
C SER A 112 -3.96 5.31 6.12
N ASP A 113 -4.61 4.48 5.32
CA ASP A 113 -4.79 3.07 5.64
C ASP A 113 -3.45 2.34 5.71
N TRP A 114 -3.48 1.17 6.34
CA TRP A 114 -2.39 0.21 6.30
C TRP A 114 -2.28 -0.44 4.91
N SER A 115 -1.09 -0.43 4.36
CA SER A 115 -0.71 -1.22 3.19
C SER A 115 0.05 -2.46 3.62
N LEU A 116 -0.49 -3.63 3.28
CA LEU A 116 -0.01 -4.94 3.69
C LEU A 116 0.92 -5.55 2.63
N THR A 117 1.94 -6.30 3.07
CA THR A 117 2.76 -7.12 2.17
C THR A 117 2.02 -8.39 1.72
N PRO A 118 2.43 -9.01 0.61
CA PRO A 118 2.26 -10.45 0.43
C PRO A 118 2.86 -11.24 1.60
N ARG A 119 2.50 -12.52 1.72
CA ARG A 119 3.13 -13.42 2.69
C ARG A 119 4.61 -13.56 2.34
N PHE A 120 5.47 -13.39 3.34
CA PHE A 120 6.92 -13.47 3.22
C PHE A 120 7.45 -14.59 4.12
N THR A 121 8.30 -15.47 3.60
CA THR A 121 9.01 -16.47 4.40
C THR A 121 10.49 -16.38 4.05
N PRO A 122 11.38 -16.04 5.01
CA PRO A 122 12.79 -15.80 4.71
C PRO A 122 13.47 -16.95 3.97
N TRP A 123 13.16 -18.19 4.33
CA TRP A 123 13.73 -19.38 3.70
C TRP A 123 13.49 -19.45 2.18
N TRP A 124 12.28 -19.12 1.73
CA TRP A 124 11.88 -19.25 0.32
C TRP A 124 12.38 -18.10 -0.56
N GLU A 125 12.66 -16.93 0.00
CA GLU A 125 13.12 -15.78 -0.80
C GLU A 125 14.60 -15.90 -1.23
N ARG A 126 15.42 -16.68 -0.52
CA ARG A 126 16.82 -16.95 -0.92
C ARG A 126 16.92 -17.59 -2.30
N GLU A 127 16.00 -18.49 -2.64
CA GLU A 127 16.05 -19.25 -3.89
C GLU A 127 15.77 -18.39 -5.12
N LYS A 128 15.10 -17.24 -4.96
CA LYS A 128 14.84 -16.31 -6.08
C LYS A 128 16.06 -15.46 -6.43
N GLY A 129 16.95 -15.17 -5.48
CA GLY A 129 18.15 -14.36 -5.70
C GLY A 129 19.36 -15.14 -6.22
N LEU A 130 19.25 -16.47 -6.36
CA LEU A 130 20.29 -17.36 -6.86
C LEU A 130 20.04 -17.81 -8.32
N ARG A 131 19.11 -17.18 -9.02
CA ARG A 131 18.79 -17.42 -10.43
C ARG A 131 19.03 -16.19 -11.28
#